data_AF-A0A0D0CJR5-F1
#
_entry.id   AF-A0A0D0CJR5-F1
#
_cell.length_a   1.000
_cell.length_b   1.000
_cell.length_c   1.000
_cell.angle_alpha   90.00
_cell.angle_beta   90.00
_cell.angle_gamma   90.00
#
_symmetry.space_group_name_H-M   'P 1'
#
loop_
_entity.id
_entity.type
_entity.pdbx_description
1 polymer ?
#
loop_
_entity_poly.entity_id
_entity_poly.type
_entity_poly.pdbx_seq_one_letter_code
_entity_poly.pdbx_strand_id
1 'polypeptide(L)'
;MIIYHGYVLSTKQDCQFHLKPELKSDANGKPDGFSIVVSNAGDWTNNIIHNPPKKLWVHGYLLHGLLYTSRLFHKIIVVATSSGIRPPLSLFLCNYNEQIHVFWSTPTPETTYGSKIRDTVKKADPNAWIWDTHKQGHPDMVACTYKMVVESGVEAVYIILNLKLTRRVVYGMES
;
A
#
# COMPACT_ATOMS: atom_id res chain seq x y z
N MET A 1 -11.65 -8.89 -5.97
CA MET A 1 -11.78 -7.42 -5.85
C MET A 1 -10.49 -6.89 -5.23
N ILE A 2 -9.76 -6.04 -5.95
CA ILE A 2 -8.55 -5.38 -5.44
C ILE A 2 -8.77 -3.88 -5.55
N ILE A 3 -8.50 -3.16 -4.46
CA ILE A 3 -8.63 -1.71 -4.38
C ILE A 3 -7.23 -1.12 -4.63
N TYR A 4 -7.07 -0.36 -5.71
CA TYR A 4 -5.85 0.41 -6.00
C TYR A 4 -6.28 1.84 -6.31
N HIS A 5 -5.75 2.86 -5.61
CA HIS A 5 -6.21 4.25 -5.77
C HIS A 5 -7.73 4.48 -5.64
N GLY A 6 -8.44 3.61 -4.90
CA GLY A 6 -9.90 3.65 -4.80
C GLY A 6 -10.65 2.92 -5.93
N TYR A 7 -9.94 2.38 -6.92
CA TYR A 7 -10.54 1.65 -8.04
C TYR A 7 -10.85 0.20 -7.69
N VAL A 8 -12.06 -0.25 -8.01
CA VAL A 8 -12.48 -1.67 -7.98
C VAL A 8 -12.41 -2.27 -9.38
N LEU A 9 -11.63 -3.34 -9.53
CA LEU A 9 -11.39 -4.01 -10.82
C LEU A 9 -12.32 -5.22 -11.02
N SER A 10 -12.78 -5.41 -12.26
CA SER A 10 -13.58 -6.57 -12.68
C SER A 10 -13.16 -7.07 -14.08
N THR A 11 -13.32 -8.39 -14.29
CA THR A 11 -13.19 -9.04 -15.60
C THR A 11 -14.53 -9.22 -16.33
N LYS A 12 -15.66 -8.91 -15.66
CA LYS A 12 -17.02 -8.96 -16.22
C LYS A 12 -17.63 -7.55 -16.25
N GLN A 13 -18.43 -7.28 -17.27
CA GLN A 13 -19.04 -5.97 -17.57
C GLN A 13 -20.31 -5.69 -16.75
N ASP A 14 -20.71 -6.54 -15.81
CA ASP A 14 -22.05 -6.56 -15.19
C ASP A 14 -22.43 -5.35 -14.29
N CYS A 15 -21.70 -4.23 -14.35
CA CYS A 15 -22.14 -2.94 -13.82
C CYS A 15 -21.87 -1.82 -14.84
N GLN A 16 -22.89 -1.44 -15.63
CA GLN A 16 -22.80 -0.34 -16.59
C GLN A 16 -22.91 1.02 -15.91
N PHE A 17 -21.84 1.82 -15.84
CA PHE A 17 -21.94 3.28 -15.68
C PHE A 17 -20.73 3.96 -16.34
N HIS A 18 -20.99 5.06 -17.05
CA HIS A 18 -19.97 5.91 -17.67
C HIS A 18 -19.49 6.97 -16.68
N LEU A 19 -18.19 7.25 -16.64
CA LEU A 19 -17.60 8.58 -16.34
C LEU A 19 -16.08 8.57 -16.64
N LYS A 20 -15.56 9.70 -17.13
CA LYS A 20 -14.17 9.93 -17.57
C LYS A 20 -13.25 10.29 -16.39
N PRO A 21 -12.04 9.72 -16.28
CA PRO A 21 -11.01 10.23 -15.38
C PRO A 21 -10.12 11.28 -16.09
N GLU A 22 -9.88 12.41 -15.44
CA GLU A 22 -8.79 13.34 -15.79
C GLU A 22 -7.48 12.75 -15.24
N LEU A 23 -6.67 12.18 -16.14
CA LEU A 23 -5.31 11.72 -15.87
C LEU A 23 -4.33 12.79 -16.39
N LYS A 24 -3.28 13.08 -15.61
CA LYS A 24 -2.19 13.96 -16.06
C LYS A 24 -1.55 13.36 -17.32
N SER A 25 -1.48 14.16 -18.37
CA SER A 25 -0.88 13.83 -19.65
C SER A 25 0.64 13.87 -19.60
N ASP A 26 1.30 12.97 -20.33
CA ASP A 26 2.71 13.08 -20.70
C ASP A 26 2.95 14.33 -21.59
N ALA A 27 4.21 14.61 -21.93
CA ALA A 27 4.60 15.74 -22.78
C ALA A 27 3.95 15.74 -24.18
N ASN A 28 3.26 14.65 -24.57
CA ASN A 28 2.57 14.46 -25.83
C ASN A 28 1.04 14.36 -25.69
N GLY A 29 0.46 14.67 -24.52
CA GLY A 29 -0.99 14.68 -24.32
C GLY A 29 -1.63 13.30 -24.10
N LYS A 30 -0.85 12.21 -23.97
CA LYS A 30 -1.39 10.88 -23.65
C LYS A 30 -1.39 10.65 -22.14
N PRO A 31 -2.47 10.14 -21.55
CA PRO A 31 -2.43 9.71 -20.16
C PRO A 31 -1.42 8.56 -20.04
N ASP A 32 -0.38 8.79 -19.24
CA ASP A 32 0.56 7.74 -18.86
C ASP A 32 -0.23 6.64 -18.15
N GLY A 33 -0.04 5.39 -18.54
CA GLY A 33 -0.85 4.27 -18.06
C GLY A 33 -0.84 4.09 -16.54
N PHE A 34 -1.72 3.25 -16.01
CA PHE A 34 -1.74 2.92 -14.58
C PHE A 34 -1.05 1.57 -14.31
N SER A 35 -0.41 1.44 -13.15
CA SER A 35 0.17 0.18 -12.67
C SER A 35 -0.69 -0.40 -11.56
N ILE A 36 -0.90 -1.72 -11.53
CA ILE A 36 -1.67 -2.40 -10.48
C ILE A 36 -0.84 -3.53 -9.91
N VAL A 37 -0.78 -3.62 -8.59
CA VAL A 37 -0.14 -4.75 -7.89
C VAL A 37 -1.21 -5.70 -7.40
N VAL A 38 -1.15 -6.94 -7.89
CA VAL A 38 -2.09 -8.02 -7.56
C VAL A 38 -1.33 -9.13 -6.83
N SER A 39 -1.85 -9.63 -5.71
CA SER A 39 -1.46 -10.98 -5.27
C SER A 39 -2.62 -11.91 -5.18
N ASN A 40 -2.26 -13.18 -5.23
CA ASN A 40 -3.15 -14.30 -5.08
C ASN A 40 -3.83 -14.24 -3.70
N ALA A 41 -5.15 -14.16 -3.73
CA ALA A 41 -6.08 -14.19 -2.60
C ALA A 41 -7.35 -14.98 -2.95
N GLY A 42 -7.31 -15.80 -4.02
CA GLY A 42 -8.45 -16.56 -4.53
C GLY A 42 -8.48 -16.67 -6.05
N ASP A 43 -9.45 -17.40 -6.57
CA ASP A 43 -9.53 -17.84 -7.97
C ASP A 43 -9.41 -16.70 -8.97
N TRP A 44 -10.12 -15.58 -8.72
CA TRP A 44 -10.06 -14.43 -9.61
C TRP A 44 -8.64 -13.84 -9.69
N THR A 45 -8.00 -13.60 -8.55
CA THR A 45 -6.63 -13.05 -8.52
C THR A 45 -5.61 -14.03 -9.08
N ASN A 46 -5.80 -15.33 -8.83
CA ASN A 46 -4.96 -16.38 -9.38
C ASN A 46 -5.04 -16.39 -10.92
N ASN A 47 -6.25 -16.30 -11.46
CA ASN A 47 -6.47 -16.22 -12.90
C ASN A 47 -5.90 -14.93 -13.51
N ILE A 48 -6.03 -13.78 -12.85
CA ILE A 48 -5.42 -12.52 -13.33
C ILE A 48 -3.89 -12.62 -13.41
N ILE A 49 -3.25 -13.29 -12.44
CA ILE A 49 -1.80 -13.47 -12.41
C ILE A 49 -1.31 -14.38 -13.54
N HIS A 50 -2.00 -15.50 -13.77
CA HIS A 50 -1.58 -16.50 -14.75
C HIS A 50 -2.06 -16.20 -16.17
N ASN A 51 -3.20 -15.52 -16.31
CA ASN A 51 -3.85 -15.17 -17.58
C ASN A 51 -4.22 -13.69 -17.60
N PRO A 52 -3.25 -12.77 -17.72
CA PRO A 52 -3.51 -11.34 -17.66
C PRO A 52 -4.42 -10.89 -18.83
N PRO A 53 -5.60 -10.29 -18.56
CA PRO A 53 -6.54 -9.90 -19.61
C PRO A 53 -6.08 -8.64 -20.33
N LYS A 54 -6.44 -8.50 -21.62
CA LYS A 54 -6.14 -7.30 -22.43
C LYS A 54 -6.94 -6.06 -22.01
N LYS A 55 -8.06 -6.25 -21.31
CA LYS A 55 -8.96 -5.19 -20.86
C LYS A 55 -9.44 -5.52 -19.44
N LEU A 56 -9.52 -4.50 -18.60
CA LEU A 56 -10.10 -4.58 -17.26
C LEU A 56 -11.17 -3.50 -17.13
N TRP A 57 -12.27 -3.83 -16.47
CA TRP A 57 -13.30 -2.87 -16.09
C TRP A 57 -12.93 -2.27 -14.74
N VAL A 58 -13.08 -0.95 -14.64
CA VAL A 58 -12.72 -0.18 -13.45
C VAL A 58 -13.96 0.55 -12.96
N HIS A 59 -14.28 0.43 -11.68
CA HIS A 59 -15.35 1.23 -11.07
C HIS A 59 -14.86 2.67 -10.89
N GLY A 60 -15.56 3.63 -11.51
CA GLY A 60 -15.13 5.03 -11.65
C GLY A 60 -15.26 5.93 -10.42
N TYR A 61 -15.69 5.42 -9.27
CA TYR A 61 -15.69 6.22 -8.04
C TYR A 61 -14.29 6.23 -7.44
N LEU A 62 -13.65 7.41 -7.47
CA LEU A 62 -12.45 7.68 -6.70
C LEU A 62 -12.85 7.75 -5.23
N LEU A 63 -12.85 6.61 -4.54
CA LEU A 63 -12.80 6.63 -3.09
C LEU A 63 -11.48 7.30 -2.70
N HIS A 64 -11.54 8.37 -1.91
CA HIS A 64 -10.36 8.97 -1.30
C HIS A 64 -9.51 7.85 -0.71
N GLY A 65 -8.27 7.69 -1.20
CA GLY A 65 -7.44 6.54 -0.87
C GLY A 65 -7.23 6.40 0.65
N LEU A 66 -6.91 5.19 1.10
CA LEU A 66 -6.75 4.84 2.52
C LEU A 66 -5.87 5.83 3.32
N LEU A 67 -4.90 6.46 2.63
CA LEU A 67 -3.96 7.41 3.22
C LEU A 67 -4.26 8.86 2.82
N TYR A 68 -5.46 9.21 2.36
CA TYR A 68 -5.78 10.58 1.96
C TYR A 68 -5.62 11.57 3.12
N THR A 69 -5.94 11.15 4.34
CA THR A 69 -5.77 11.98 5.55
C THR A 69 -4.30 12.17 5.94
N SER A 70 -3.36 11.41 5.36
CA SER A 70 -1.91 11.58 5.66
C SER A 70 -1.40 12.97 5.29
N ARG A 71 -2.14 13.66 4.41
CA ARG A 71 -1.90 15.04 4.01
C ARG A 71 -2.05 16.06 5.12
N LEU A 72 -2.68 15.70 6.23
CA LEU A 72 -2.86 16.56 7.40
C LEU A 72 -1.62 16.59 8.30
N PHE A 73 -0.65 15.70 8.07
CA PHE A 73 0.51 15.50 8.93
C PHE A 73 1.81 15.70 8.15
N HIS A 74 2.78 16.37 8.76
CA HIS A 74 4.14 16.56 8.26
C HIS A 74 4.96 15.28 8.35
N LYS A 75 4.82 14.52 9.45
CA LYS A 75 5.59 13.30 9.68
C LYS A 75 4.70 12.15 10.08
N ILE A 76 4.79 11.04 9.34
CA ILE A 76 3.94 9.87 9.52
C ILE A 76 4.77 8.58 9.57
N ILE A 77 4.26 7.57 10.27
CA ILE A 77 4.69 6.18 10.11
C ILE A 77 3.60 5.40 9.37
N VAL A 78 4.00 4.59 8.39
CA VAL A 78 3.16 3.57 7.78
C VAL A 78 3.62 2.20 8.28
N VAL A 79 2.75 1.54 9.05
CA VAL A 79 2.96 0.17 9.55
C VAL A 79 2.14 -0.79 8.68
N ALA A 80 2.80 -1.71 7.99
CA ALA A 80 2.15 -2.65 7.09
C ALA A 80 2.62 -4.08 7.31
N THR A 81 1.73 -5.05 7.09
CA THR A 81 2.09 -6.47 7.03
C THR A 81 1.73 -7.10 5.70
N SER A 82 2.62 -7.93 5.17
CA SER A 82 2.40 -8.66 3.92
C SER A 82 1.89 -7.72 2.82
N SER A 83 0.77 -8.05 2.17
CA SER A 83 0.16 -7.29 1.08
C SER A 83 -0.37 -5.92 1.49
N GLY A 84 -0.44 -5.61 2.79
CA GLY A 84 -0.79 -4.30 3.33
C GLY A 84 0.12 -3.16 2.89
N ILE A 85 1.30 -3.46 2.32
CA ILE A 85 2.18 -2.44 1.74
C ILE A 85 1.63 -1.80 0.47
N ARG A 86 0.67 -2.46 -0.23
CA ARG A 86 0.22 -2.01 -1.56
C ARG A 86 -0.55 -0.71 -1.57
N PRO A 87 -1.57 -0.48 -0.71
CA PRO A 87 -2.27 0.80 -0.71
C PRO A 87 -1.32 2.00 -0.51
N PRO A 88 -0.33 1.94 0.43
CA PRO A 88 0.69 2.97 0.57
C PRO A 88 1.59 3.24 -0.64
N LEU A 89 1.80 2.28 -1.54
CA LEU A 89 2.69 2.48 -2.70
C LEU A 89 2.28 3.68 -3.56
N SER A 90 0.97 3.93 -3.67
CA SER A 90 0.46 5.12 -4.35
C SER A 90 0.98 6.42 -3.72
N LEU A 91 0.94 6.53 -2.39
CA LEU A 91 1.47 7.67 -1.65
C LEU A 91 2.97 7.82 -1.85
N PHE A 92 3.71 6.71 -1.77
CA PHE A 92 5.17 6.67 -1.93
C PHE A 92 5.61 7.16 -3.32
N LEU A 93 4.85 6.85 -4.37
CA LEU A 93 5.14 7.26 -5.75
C LEU A 93 4.78 8.73 -6.02
N CYS A 94 3.88 9.33 -5.24
CA CYS A 94 3.50 10.73 -5.41
C CYS A 94 4.54 11.74 -4.88
N ASN A 95 5.68 11.29 -4.33
CA ASN A 95 6.72 12.14 -3.73
C ASN A 95 6.14 13.22 -2.80
N TYR A 96 5.09 12.87 -2.05
CA TYR A 96 4.22 13.86 -1.39
C TYR A 96 4.77 14.40 -0.06
N ASN A 97 5.77 13.76 0.56
CA ASN A 97 6.31 14.22 1.85
C ASN A 97 7.76 13.77 2.05
N GLU A 98 8.59 14.62 2.66
CA GLU A 98 10.00 14.33 2.97
C GLU A 98 10.19 13.49 4.24
N GLN A 99 9.11 13.17 4.98
CA GLN A 99 9.21 12.54 6.29
C GLN A 99 8.17 11.41 6.47
N ILE A 100 8.17 10.46 5.53
CA ILE A 100 7.48 9.18 5.68
C ILE A 100 8.45 8.19 6.29
N HIS A 101 8.03 7.50 7.35
CA HIS A 101 8.72 6.34 7.88
C HIS A 101 7.92 5.08 7.62
N VAL A 102 8.58 3.98 7.26
CA VAL A 102 7.91 2.72 6.89
C VAL A 102 8.39 1.58 7.77
N PHE A 103 7.44 0.93 8.45
CA PHE A 103 7.63 -0.38 9.04
C PHE A 103 6.86 -1.42 8.25
N TRP A 104 7.56 -2.29 7.54
CA TRP A 104 6.93 -3.32 6.73
C TRP A 104 7.40 -4.72 7.12
N SER A 105 6.49 -5.53 7.65
CA SER A 105 6.77 -6.91 8.07
C SER A 105 6.13 -7.92 7.13
N THR A 106 6.93 -8.79 6.52
CA THR A 106 6.44 -9.83 5.60
C THR A 106 7.41 -10.99 5.49
N PRO A 107 6.95 -12.22 5.21
CA PRO A 107 7.86 -13.27 4.76
C PRO A 107 8.51 -12.88 3.43
N THR A 108 9.83 -13.10 3.32
CA THR A 108 10.59 -13.04 2.05
C THR A 108 10.23 -11.85 1.12
N PRO A 109 10.33 -10.60 1.59
CA PRO A 109 9.82 -9.40 0.93
C PRO A 109 10.25 -9.27 -0.54
N GLU A 110 11.54 -9.50 -0.82
CA GLU A 110 12.08 -9.37 -2.17
C GLU A 110 11.59 -10.49 -3.10
N THR A 111 11.54 -11.73 -2.62
CA THR A 111 11.04 -12.86 -3.41
C THR A 111 9.55 -12.72 -3.72
N THR A 112 8.75 -12.25 -2.76
CA THR A 112 7.29 -12.17 -2.92
C THR A 112 6.83 -10.93 -3.70
N TYR A 113 7.47 -9.79 -3.50
CA TYR A 113 7.02 -8.50 -4.04
C TYR A 113 7.94 -7.93 -5.12
N GLY A 114 9.15 -8.49 -5.27
CA GLY A 114 10.16 -8.04 -6.21
C GLY A 114 10.95 -6.82 -5.70
N SER A 115 12.13 -6.63 -6.30
CA SER A 115 13.01 -5.50 -6.01
C SER A 115 12.32 -4.16 -6.22
N LYS A 116 11.52 -4.00 -7.29
CA LYS A 116 10.83 -2.73 -7.60
C LYS A 116 9.96 -2.20 -6.46
N ILE A 117 9.23 -3.08 -5.76
CA ILE A 117 8.40 -2.68 -4.62
C ILE A 117 9.28 -2.30 -3.43
N ARG A 118 10.29 -3.12 -3.12
CA ARG A 118 11.27 -2.82 -2.06
C ARG A 118 11.98 -1.49 -2.31
N ASP A 119 12.41 -1.24 -3.55
CA ASP A 119 13.12 -0.04 -3.95
C ASP A 119 12.20 1.19 -3.89
N THR A 120 10.91 1.03 -4.21
CA THR A 120 9.89 2.08 -4.01
C THR A 120 9.72 2.42 -2.54
N VAL A 121 9.66 1.41 -1.66
CA VAL A 121 9.60 1.61 -0.21
C VAL A 121 10.87 2.33 0.28
N LYS A 122 12.05 1.89 -0.16
CA LYS A 122 13.33 2.51 0.20
C LYS A 122 13.53 3.92 -0.36
N LYS A 123 12.92 4.22 -1.51
CA LYS A 123 12.90 5.58 -2.05
C LYS A 123 12.01 6.51 -1.22
N ALA A 124 10.89 6.01 -0.71
CA ALA A 124 10.01 6.78 0.17
C ALA A 124 10.60 6.96 1.58
N ASP A 125 11.29 5.94 2.09
CA ASP A 125 11.99 5.98 3.36
C ASP A 125 13.33 5.20 3.24
N PRO A 126 14.47 5.90 3.11
CA PRO A 126 15.79 5.26 3.08
C PRO A 126 16.04 4.37 4.31
N ASN A 127 15.48 4.78 5.46
CA ASN A 127 15.60 4.11 6.75
C ASN A 127 14.46 3.10 7.00
N ALA A 128 13.67 2.76 5.97
CA ALA A 128 12.54 1.85 6.11
C ALA A 128 12.94 0.55 6.81
N TRP A 129 12.18 0.19 7.85
CA TRP A 129 12.34 -1.06 8.58
C TRP A 129 11.58 -2.17 7.85
N ILE A 130 12.29 -2.85 6.95
CA ILE A 130 11.76 -4.00 6.21
C ILE A 130 12.11 -5.27 6.99
N TRP A 131 11.11 -5.88 7.61
CA TRP A 131 11.26 -7.03 8.49
C TRP A 131 10.88 -8.33 7.78
N ASP A 132 11.90 -9.14 7.46
CA ASP A 132 11.71 -10.49 6.92
C ASP A 132 11.38 -11.49 8.03
N THR A 133 10.11 -11.90 8.13
CA THR A 133 9.64 -12.78 9.21
C THR A 133 10.18 -14.21 9.13
N HIS A 134 10.67 -14.66 7.96
CA HIS A 134 11.32 -15.98 7.85
C HIS A 134 12.71 -15.98 8.45
N LYS A 135 13.43 -14.85 8.36
CA LYS A 135 14.80 -14.71 8.87
C LYS A 135 14.83 -14.29 10.33
N GLN A 136 13.90 -13.41 10.72
CA GLN A 136 13.93 -12.73 12.02
C GLN A 136 12.80 -13.15 12.97
N GLY A 137 11.90 -14.05 12.53
CA GLY A 137 10.69 -14.38 13.27
C GLY A 137 9.64 -13.27 13.22
N HIS A 138 8.53 -13.45 13.95
CA HIS A 138 7.48 -12.44 14.02
C HIS A 138 7.89 -11.31 14.97
N PRO A 139 7.89 -10.04 14.52
CA PRO A 139 8.24 -8.92 15.37
C PRO A 139 7.17 -8.65 16.43
N ASP A 140 7.59 -8.07 17.56
CA ASP A 140 6.64 -7.39 18.44
C ASP A 140 6.21 -6.08 17.80
N MET A 141 5.07 -6.12 17.12
CA MET A 141 4.55 -4.97 16.38
C MET A 141 4.30 -3.77 17.28
N VAL A 142 3.94 -3.95 18.55
CA VAL A 142 3.69 -2.84 19.48
C VAL A 142 5.01 -2.17 19.81
N ALA A 143 5.98 -2.94 20.31
CA ALA A 143 7.28 -2.42 20.72
C ALA A 143 8.05 -1.78 19.54
N CYS A 144 8.04 -2.42 18.37
CA CYS A 144 8.67 -1.87 17.16
C CYS A 144 8.01 -0.56 16.72
N THR A 145 6.68 -0.50 16.70
CA THR A 145 5.95 0.72 16.32
C THR A 145 6.20 1.84 17.32
N TYR A 146 6.12 1.55 18.61
CA TYR A 146 6.39 2.51 19.69
C TYR A 146 7.81 3.07 19.60
N LYS A 147 8.81 2.20 19.41
CA LYS A 147 10.20 2.62 19.23
C LYS A 147 10.33 3.62 18.08
N MET A 148 9.75 3.32 16.92
CA MET A 148 9.81 4.24 15.77
C MET A 148 9.09 5.56 16.05
N VAL A 149 7.96 5.55 16.76
CA VAL A 149 7.24 6.77 17.14
C VAL A 149 8.13 7.66 18.01
N VAL A 150 8.76 7.09 19.03
CA VAL A 150 9.65 7.82 19.95
C VAL A 150 10.89 8.36 19.23
N GLU A 151 11.53 7.55 18.39
CA GLU A 151 12.75 7.94 17.67
C GLU A 151 12.48 8.98 16.57
N SER A 152 11.31 8.91 15.94
CA SER A 152 10.99 9.74 14.78
C SER A 152 10.21 11.01 15.15
N GLY A 153 9.50 11.03 16.29
CA GLY A 153 8.64 12.15 16.68
C GLY A 153 7.51 12.39 15.68
N VAL A 154 6.82 11.33 15.25
CA VAL A 154 5.77 11.41 14.22
C VAL A 154 4.45 11.92 14.80
N GLU A 155 3.63 12.52 13.95
CA GLU A 155 2.32 13.07 14.35
C GLU A 155 1.19 12.04 14.15
N ALA A 156 1.37 11.09 13.24
CA ALA A 156 0.38 10.05 12.96
C ALA A 156 1.01 8.71 12.58
N VAL A 157 0.30 7.64 12.92
CA VAL A 157 0.64 6.26 12.57
C VAL A 157 -0.50 5.63 11.79
N TYR A 158 -0.21 5.18 10.58
CA TYR A 158 -1.14 4.47 9.70
C TYR A 158 -0.89 2.97 9.78
N ILE A 159 -1.86 2.22 10.29
CA ILE A 159 -1.76 0.78 10.52
C ILE A 159 -2.56 0.02 9.46
N ILE A 160 -1.88 -0.81 8.66
CA ILE A 160 -2.45 -1.60 7.56
C ILE A 160 -2.13 -3.07 7.79
N LEU A 161 -2.87 -3.65 8.74
CA LEU A 161 -2.72 -5.01 9.24
C LEU A 161 -4.06 -5.75 9.18
N ASN A 162 -4.06 -7.05 9.50
CA ASN A 162 -5.32 -7.74 9.75
C ASN A 162 -6.00 -7.22 11.03
N LEU A 163 -7.31 -7.48 11.20
CA LEU A 163 -8.11 -6.93 12.31
C LEU A 163 -7.55 -7.29 13.70
N LYS A 164 -7.12 -8.56 13.88
CA LYS A 164 -6.60 -9.04 15.17
C LYS A 164 -5.33 -8.29 15.56
N LEU A 165 -4.40 -8.15 14.62
CA LEU A 165 -3.13 -7.47 14.85
C LEU A 165 -3.31 -5.96 14.97
N THR A 166 -4.20 -5.37 14.17
CA THR A 166 -4.56 -3.95 14.26
C THR A 166 -5.04 -3.59 15.67
N ARG A 167 -5.98 -4.35 16.23
CA ARG A 167 -6.46 -4.13 17.60
C ARG A 167 -5.34 -4.22 18.63
N ARG A 168 -4.47 -5.22 18.51
CA ARG A 168 -3.33 -5.39 19.42
C ARG A 168 -2.39 -4.18 19.38
N VAL A 169 -2.07 -3.67 18.17
CA VAL A 169 -1.19 -2.51 18.03
C VAL A 169 -1.86 -1.25 18.55
N VAL A 170 -3.11 -0.97 18.17
CA VAL A 170 -3.82 0.23 18.62
C VAL A 170 -3.94 0.26 20.15
N TYR A 171 -4.47 -0.80 20.77
CA TYR A 171 -4.60 -0.83 22.23
C TYR A 171 -3.25 -0.79 22.94
N GLY A 172 -2.24 -1.48 22.42
CA GLY A 172 -0.89 -1.43 22.98
C GLY A 172 -0.21 -0.06 22.88
N MET A 173 -0.67 0.82 21.98
CA MET A 173 -0.17 2.18 21.80
C MET A 173 -1.00 3.24 22.56
N GLU A 174 -2.19 2.87 23.05
CA GLU A 174 -3.05 3.71 23.91
C GLU A 174 -2.77 3.54 25.42
N SER A 175 -1.96 2.55 25.78
CA SER A 175 -1.63 2.15 27.16
C SER A 175 -0.33 2.79 27.63
#